data_AF-A0AAE0AX18-F1
#
_entry.id   AF-A0AAE0AX18-F1
#
_cell.length_a   1.000
_cell.length_b   1.000
_cell.length_c   1.000
_cell.angle_alpha   90.00
_cell.angle_beta   90.00
_cell.angle_gamma   90.00
#
_symmetry.space_group_name_H-M   'P 1'
#
loop_
_entity.id
_entity.type
_entity.pdbx_description
1 polymer ?
#
loop_
_entity_poly.entity_id
_entity_poly.type
_entity_poly.pdbx_seq_one_letter_code
_entity_poly.pdbx_strand_id
1 'polypeptide(L)'
;MTHNVVQTMAIHVPVIVSTMLIGKKRPHGGSTHGRRYIHRDRNERHDLIINDYFKGEHTKYTSEHFRRRFRMDVELFKKILRAIGNYDVYFTQKVDAVGKDGLSPLQKMIAAVRMLAYGCPADILDEYVQIGESTAIESLKRFCDAVIGVFEKNI
;
A
#
# COMPACT_ATOMS: atom_id res chain seq x y z
N MET A 1 16.51 -20.47 -2.93
CA MET A 1 16.29 -19.59 -1.75
C MET A 1 15.10 -18.63 -1.86
N THR A 2 14.55 -18.39 -3.06
CA THR A 2 13.30 -17.60 -3.27
C THR A 2 12.01 -18.35 -2.95
N HIS A 3 12.04 -19.69 -2.97
CA HIS A 3 10.87 -20.54 -2.72
C HIS A 3 10.30 -20.44 -1.29
N ASN A 4 11.13 -20.18 -0.28
CA ASN A 4 10.66 -20.08 1.10
C ASN A 4 9.93 -18.76 1.40
N VAL A 5 10.34 -17.64 0.80
CA VAL A 5 9.71 -16.34 1.14
C VAL A 5 8.31 -16.24 0.54
N VAL A 6 8.11 -16.66 -0.71
CA VAL A 6 6.77 -16.65 -1.34
C VAL A 6 5.83 -17.64 -0.63
N GLN A 7 6.34 -18.80 -0.20
CA GLN A 7 5.55 -19.82 0.49
C GLN A 7 5.23 -19.44 1.95
N THR A 8 6.18 -18.86 2.69
CA THR A 8 5.95 -18.30 4.03
C THR A 8 5.02 -17.09 3.98
N MET A 9 5.13 -16.24 2.95
CA MET A 9 4.14 -15.20 2.69
C MET A 9 2.77 -15.81 2.37
N ALA A 10 2.67 -16.80 1.49
CA ALA A 10 1.41 -17.46 1.16
C ALA A 10 0.73 -18.14 2.37
N ILE A 11 1.49 -18.64 3.35
CA ILE A 11 0.94 -19.31 4.54
C ILE A 11 0.55 -18.31 5.64
N HIS A 12 1.38 -17.30 5.92
CA HIS A 12 1.13 -16.36 7.03
C HIS A 12 0.33 -15.12 6.63
N VAL A 13 0.41 -14.68 5.36
CA VAL A 13 -0.38 -13.54 4.86
C VAL A 13 -1.87 -13.77 5.05
N PRO A 14 -2.48 -14.93 4.70
CA PRO A 14 -3.91 -15.15 4.90
C PRO A 14 -4.32 -15.08 6.37
N VAL A 15 -3.50 -15.57 7.30
CA VAL A 15 -3.79 -15.53 8.74
C VAL A 15 -3.69 -14.10 9.26
N ILE A 16 -2.61 -13.38 8.96
CA ILE A 16 -2.37 -12.00 9.41
C ILE A 16 -3.42 -11.06 8.80
N VAL A 17 -3.69 -11.20 7.50
CA VAL A 17 -4.78 -10.50 6.80
C VAL A 17 -6.10 -10.84 7.45
N SER A 18 -6.46 -12.11 7.65
CA SER A 18 -7.72 -12.50 8.29
C SER A 18 -7.85 -11.86 9.69
N THR A 19 -6.84 -11.93 10.56
CA THR A 19 -6.88 -11.27 11.87
C THR A 19 -6.99 -9.74 11.80
N MET A 20 -6.34 -9.08 10.84
CA MET A 20 -6.45 -7.63 10.66
C MET A 20 -7.76 -7.20 9.97
N LEU A 21 -8.42 -8.11 9.24
CA LEU A 21 -9.61 -7.84 8.44
C LEU A 21 -10.93 -8.27 9.10
N ILE A 22 -10.91 -8.98 10.24
CA ILE A 22 -12.07 -9.33 11.09
C ILE A 22 -12.69 -8.09 11.79
N GLY A 23 -12.52 -6.89 11.24
CA GLY A 23 -13.30 -5.72 11.63
C GLY A 23 -14.60 -5.68 10.82
N LYS A 24 -15.75 -5.93 11.46
CA LYS A 24 -17.08 -5.59 10.92
C LYS A 24 -17.01 -4.18 10.32
N LYS A 25 -17.38 -4.00 9.04
CA LYS A 25 -17.50 -2.68 8.40
C LYS A 25 -18.35 -1.80 9.31
N ARG A 26 -17.74 -0.81 9.97
CA ARG A 26 -18.50 0.23 10.66
C ARG A 26 -19.30 0.95 9.58
N PRO A 27 -20.61 1.22 9.78
CA PRO A 27 -21.36 2.03 8.84
C PRO A 27 -20.59 3.33 8.60
N HIS A 28 -20.61 3.84 7.36
CA HIS A 28 -19.98 5.12 7.02
C HIS A 28 -20.61 6.22 7.88
N GLY A 29 -20.02 6.46 9.05
CA GLY A 29 -20.42 7.53 9.95
C GLY A 29 -20.03 8.85 9.31
N GLY A 30 -20.97 9.79 9.27
CA GLY A 30 -20.69 11.17 8.93
C GLY A 30 -19.66 11.79 9.89
N SER A 31 -19.46 13.09 9.78
CA SER A 31 -18.60 13.80 10.73
C SER A 31 -19.09 13.56 12.16
N THR A 32 -18.32 12.85 12.98
CA THR A 32 -18.61 12.73 14.42
C THR A 32 -18.16 14.02 15.09
N HIS A 33 -19.04 14.61 15.89
CA HIS A 33 -18.71 15.79 16.68
C HIS A 33 -17.45 15.48 17.52
N GLY A 34 -16.42 16.34 17.44
CA GLY A 34 -15.12 16.14 18.09
C GLY A 34 -14.05 15.41 17.26
N ARG A 35 -14.33 15.01 16.01
CA ARG A 35 -13.30 14.42 15.13
C ARG A 35 -12.24 15.46 14.73
N ARG A 36 -11.00 15.28 15.19
CA ARG A 36 -9.86 16.09 14.74
C ARG A 36 -9.44 15.68 13.33
N TYR A 37 -9.46 16.62 12.40
CA TYR A 37 -8.83 16.45 11.09
C TYR A 37 -7.32 16.68 11.22
N ILE A 38 -6.53 15.70 10.79
CA ILE A 38 -5.07 15.82 10.70
C ILE A 38 -4.72 16.09 9.23
N HIS A 39 -4.06 17.22 8.98
CA HIS A 39 -3.56 17.53 7.66
C HIS A 39 -2.38 16.61 7.34
N ARG A 40 -2.54 15.82 6.27
CA ARG A 40 -1.51 14.94 5.71
C ARG A 40 -1.05 15.55 4.39
N ASP A 41 0.25 15.81 4.24
CA ASP A 41 0.85 16.28 3.01
C ASP A 41 1.17 15.09 2.07
N ARG A 42 0.11 14.65 1.38
CA ARG A 42 0.17 13.47 0.52
C ARG A 42 1.11 13.65 -0.66
N ASN A 43 1.23 14.87 -1.18
CA ASN A 43 2.02 15.16 -2.37
C ASN A 43 3.50 15.23 -2.02
N GLU A 44 3.85 15.97 -0.97
CA GLU A 44 5.23 16.00 -0.47
C GLU A 44 5.69 14.57 -0.13
N ARG A 45 4.84 13.78 0.53
CA ARG A 45 5.20 12.40 0.85
C ARG A 45 5.36 11.51 -0.37
N HIS A 46 4.57 11.73 -1.42
CA HIS A 46 4.73 11.03 -2.70
C HIS A 46 6.11 11.33 -3.31
N ASP A 47 6.48 12.60 -3.38
CA ASP A 47 7.76 13.03 -3.95
C ASP A 47 8.96 12.48 -3.17
N LEU A 48 8.86 12.47 -1.84
CA LEU A 48 9.88 11.84 -0.99
C LEU A 48 10.06 10.35 -1.30
N ILE A 49 8.97 9.61 -1.50
CA ILE A 49 9.04 8.19 -1.88
C ILE A 49 9.71 8.01 -3.24
N ILE A 50 9.39 8.86 -4.21
CA ILE A 50 10.01 8.83 -5.54
C ILE A 50 11.53 9.10 -5.44
N ASN A 51 11.92 10.11 -4.67
CA ASN A 51 13.32 10.45 -4.42
C ASN A 51 14.07 9.32 -3.72
N ASP A 52 13.42 8.66 -2.77
CA ASP A 52 14.02 7.60 -1.97
C ASP A 52 14.33 6.34 -2.80
N TYR A 53 13.44 5.95 -3.73
CA TYR A 53 13.49 4.61 -4.33
C TYR A 53 13.34 4.53 -5.86
N PHE A 54 12.82 5.57 -6.52
CA PHE A 54 12.41 5.48 -7.94
C PHE A 54 13.12 6.45 -8.88
N LYS A 55 14.08 7.25 -8.40
CA LYS A 55 14.92 8.18 -9.17
C LYS A 55 16.06 7.57 -10.00
N GLY A 56 16.07 6.25 -10.22
CA GLY A 56 17.15 5.55 -10.94
C GLY A 56 18.49 5.63 -10.19
N GLU A 57 19.54 6.06 -10.90
CA GLU A 57 20.90 6.20 -10.36
C GLU A 57 21.00 7.23 -9.22
N HIS A 58 20.07 8.19 -9.16
CA HIS A 58 20.02 9.23 -8.13
C HIS A 58 19.12 8.87 -6.94
N THR A 59 18.74 7.60 -6.80
CA THR A 59 17.95 7.15 -5.64
C THR A 59 18.74 7.26 -4.35
N LYS A 60 18.09 7.70 -3.27
CA LYS A 60 18.72 7.75 -1.95
C LYS A 60 19.07 6.36 -1.43
N TYR A 61 18.24 5.36 -1.73
CA TYR A 61 18.40 3.98 -1.26
C TYR A 61 18.64 3.02 -2.42
N THR A 62 19.61 2.12 -2.25
CA THR A 62 19.94 1.11 -3.26
C THR A 62 18.83 0.05 -3.41
N SER A 63 18.90 -0.73 -4.49
CA SER A 63 17.99 -1.86 -4.73
C SER A 63 17.99 -2.90 -3.60
N GLU A 64 19.13 -3.10 -2.92
CA GLU A 64 19.23 -3.97 -1.75
C GLU A 64 18.39 -3.45 -0.57
N HIS A 65 18.45 -2.13 -0.31
CA HIS A 65 17.61 -1.50 0.70
C HIS A 65 16.13 -1.63 0.36
N PHE A 66 15.78 -1.46 -0.92
CA PHE A 66 14.42 -1.67 -1.40
C PHE A 66 13.96 -3.10 -1.16
N ARG A 67 14.74 -4.09 -1.58
CA ARG A 67 14.42 -5.52 -1.40
C ARG A 67 14.27 -5.89 0.07
N ARG A 68 15.12 -5.36 0.95
CA ARG A 68 14.99 -5.57 2.40
C ARG A 68 13.68 -4.99 2.91
N ARG A 69 13.33 -3.77 2.48
CA ARG A 69 12.16 -3.03 2.97
C ARG A 69 10.84 -3.55 2.43
N PHE A 70 10.75 -3.89 1.15
CA PHE A 70 9.51 -4.30 0.48
C PHE A 70 9.42 -5.81 0.21
N ARG A 71 10.47 -6.57 0.54
CA ARG A 71 10.57 -8.03 0.34
C ARG A 71 10.44 -8.48 -1.12
N MET A 72 10.63 -7.55 -2.06
CA MET A 72 10.57 -7.79 -3.50
C MET A 72 11.55 -6.87 -4.25
N ASP A 73 11.89 -7.24 -5.48
CA ASP A 73 12.68 -6.39 -6.36
C ASP A 73 11.88 -5.18 -6.86
N VAL A 74 12.57 -4.09 -7.19
CA VAL A 74 11.98 -2.84 -7.68
C VAL A 74 11.19 -3.06 -8.97
N GLU A 75 11.68 -3.89 -9.90
CA GLU A 75 11.01 -4.10 -11.18
C GLU A 75 9.74 -4.94 -11.02
N LEU A 76 9.77 -5.95 -10.13
CA LEU A 76 8.55 -6.68 -9.76
C LEU A 76 7.52 -5.76 -9.11
N PHE A 77 7.97 -4.90 -8.20
CA PHE A 77 7.10 -3.91 -7.56
C PHE A 77 6.43 -2.99 -8.60
N LYS A 78 7.20 -2.43 -9.54
CA LYS A 78 6.66 -1.60 -10.64
C LYS A 78 5.69 -2.38 -11.52
N LYS A 79 5.99 -3.64 -11.83
CA LYS A 79 5.10 -4.51 -12.62
C LYS A 79 3.76 -4.72 -11.92
N ILE A 80 3.78 -5.04 -10.63
CA ILE A 80 2.54 -5.19 -9.82
C ILE A 80 1.78 -3.87 -9.78
N LEU A 81 2.47 -2.75 -9.52
CA LEU A 81 1.84 -1.42 -9.46
C LEU A 81 1.07 -1.08 -10.75
N ARG A 82 1.68 -1.34 -11.91
CA ARG A 82 1.04 -1.14 -13.22
C ARG A 82 -0.15 -2.08 -13.41
N ALA A 83 0.01 -3.35 -13.08
CA ALA A 83 -1.03 -4.37 -13.18
C ALA A 83 -2.28 -4.01 -12.35
N ILE A 84 -2.12 -3.71 -11.07
CA ILE A 84 -3.24 -3.39 -10.18
C ILE A 84 -3.89 -2.05 -10.54
N GLY A 85 -3.11 -1.07 -11.01
CA GLY A 85 -3.61 0.22 -11.48
C GLY A 85 -4.54 0.10 -12.69
N ASN A 86 -4.30 -0.90 -13.55
CA ASN A 86 -5.16 -1.21 -14.69
C ASN A 86 -6.37 -2.09 -14.31
N TYR A 87 -6.28 -2.83 -13.20
CA TYR A 87 -7.31 -3.79 -12.79
C TYR A 87 -8.39 -3.15 -11.90
N ASP A 88 -8.01 -2.36 -10.89
CA ASP A 88 -8.95 -1.74 -9.96
C ASP A 88 -8.80 -0.20 -9.96
N VAL A 89 -9.89 0.50 -10.30
CA VAL A 89 -10.00 1.98 -10.28
C VAL A 89 -9.70 2.60 -8.91
N TYR A 90 -9.72 1.80 -7.84
CA TYR A 90 -9.23 2.21 -6.53
C TYR A 90 -7.76 2.65 -6.58
N PHE A 91 -6.94 2.00 -7.40
CA PHE A 91 -5.53 2.35 -7.64
C PHE A 91 -5.37 3.39 -8.76
N THR A 92 -6.32 4.32 -8.88
CA THR A 92 -6.17 5.57 -9.65
C THR A 92 -6.07 6.75 -8.67
N GLN A 93 -5.20 7.71 -8.97
CA GLN A 93 -5.16 8.97 -8.22
C GLN A 93 -6.34 9.82 -8.65
N LYS A 94 -7.12 10.31 -7.68
CA LYS A 94 -8.31 11.13 -7.92
C LYS A 94 -8.08 12.52 -7.35
N VAL A 95 -8.59 13.53 -8.02
CA VAL A 95 -8.62 14.90 -7.51
C VAL A 95 -9.88 15.08 -6.67
N ASP A 96 -9.76 15.71 -5.50
CA ASP A 96 -10.91 16.03 -4.66
C ASP A 96 -11.70 17.24 -5.17
N ALA A 97 -12.84 17.53 -4.54
CA ALA A 97 -13.71 18.64 -4.95
C ALA A 97 -13.06 20.04 -4.81
N VAL A 98 -11.92 20.13 -4.11
CA VAL A 98 -11.16 21.37 -3.90
C VAL A 98 -9.93 21.42 -4.82
N GLY A 99 -9.79 20.47 -5.75
CA GLY A 99 -8.68 20.42 -6.69
C GLY A 99 -7.40 19.83 -6.11
N LYS A 100 -7.42 19.21 -4.92
CA LYS A 100 -6.24 18.57 -4.34
C LYS A 100 -6.13 17.12 -4.76
N ASP A 101 -4.90 16.70 -5.06
CA ASP A 101 -4.64 15.31 -5.39
C ASP A 101 -4.87 14.39 -4.17
N GLY A 102 -5.59 13.30 -4.44
CA GLY A 102 -5.72 12.18 -3.54
C GLY A 102 -4.44 11.36 -3.45
N LEU A 103 -4.48 10.30 -2.65
CA LEU A 103 -3.36 9.36 -2.53
C LEU A 103 -3.05 8.69 -3.87
N SER A 104 -1.78 8.71 -4.22
CA SER A 104 -1.24 8.00 -5.38
C SER A 104 -1.40 6.47 -5.24
N PRO A 105 -1.44 5.73 -6.37
CA PRO A 105 -1.44 4.27 -6.37
C PRO A 105 -0.20 3.70 -5.67
N LEU A 106 0.95 4.38 -5.85
CA LEU A 106 2.21 4.05 -5.21
C LEU A 106 2.10 4.04 -3.68
N GLN A 107 1.53 5.10 -3.09
CA GLN A 107 1.34 5.18 -1.64
C GLN A 107 0.42 4.09 -1.11
N LYS A 108 -0.70 3.83 -1.80
CA LYS A 108 -1.66 2.77 -1.44
C LYS A 108 -0.98 1.39 -1.46
N MET A 109 -0.20 1.10 -2.51
CA MET A 109 0.51 -0.17 -2.62
C MET A 109 1.64 -0.30 -1.59
N ILE A 110 2.39 0.76 -1.31
CA ILE A 110 3.42 0.76 -0.25
C ILE A 110 2.81 0.43 1.11
N ALA A 111 1.67 1.03 1.45
CA ALA A 111 0.95 0.73 2.68
C ALA A 111 0.61 -0.76 2.76
N ALA A 112 -0.04 -1.30 1.74
CA ALA A 112 -0.41 -2.71 1.66
C ALA A 112 0.81 -3.65 1.79
N VAL A 113 1.84 -3.44 0.97
CA VAL A 113 3.06 -4.26 0.97
C VAL A 113 3.77 -4.21 2.32
N ARG A 114 3.83 -3.05 3.00
CA ARG A 114 4.46 -2.96 4.32
C ARG A 114 3.67 -3.68 5.39
N MET A 115 2.33 -3.62 5.36
CA MET A 115 1.50 -4.42 6.27
C MET A 115 1.74 -5.92 6.04
N LEU A 116 1.86 -6.36 4.79
CA LEU A 116 2.12 -7.77 4.45
C LEU A 116 3.53 -8.23 4.81
N ALA A 117 4.54 -7.39 4.59
CA ALA A 117 5.94 -7.74 4.78
C ALA A 117 6.36 -7.85 6.26
N TYR A 118 5.69 -7.12 7.15
CA TYR A 118 6.07 -7.01 8.56
C TYR A 118 4.95 -7.28 9.55
N GLY A 119 3.70 -7.44 9.08
CA GLY A 119 2.54 -7.44 9.98
C GLY A 119 2.34 -6.09 10.68
N CYS A 120 2.75 -4.98 10.06
CA CYS A 120 2.64 -3.66 10.68
C CYS A 120 1.16 -3.29 10.94
N PRO A 121 0.85 -2.79 12.14
CA PRO A 121 -0.38 -2.06 12.40
C PRO A 121 -0.60 -0.91 11.39
N ALA A 122 -1.87 -0.66 11.05
CA ALA A 122 -2.25 0.32 10.03
C ALA A 122 -2.06 1.78 10.48
N ASP A 123 -2.07 2.06 11.78
CA ASP A 123 -1.86 3.37 12.38
C ASP A 123 -0.42 3.87 12.22
N ILE A 124 0.58 2.98 12.36
CA ILE A 124 2.01 3.30 12.17
C ILE A 124 2.30 3.78 10.74
N LEU A 125 1.49 3.38 9.76
CA LEU A 125 1.68 3.81 8.38
C LEU A 125 1.37 5.29 8.15
N ASP A 126 0.71 5.98 9.09
CA ASP A 126 0.50 7.42 8.97
C ASP A 126 1.85 8.17 9.04
N GLU A 127 2.79 7.71 9.86
CA GLU A 127 4.13 8.30 9.95
C GLU A 127 4.95 8.07 8.68
N TYR A 128 4.81 6.88 8.07
CA TYR A 128 5.63 6.50 6.92
C TYR A 128 5.02 6.82 5.56
N VAL A 129 3.70 6.85 5.39
CA VAL A 129 3.04 7.07 4.08
C VAL A 129 2.14 8.29 4.11
N GLN A 130 1.83 8.81 5.31
CA GLN A 130 0.79 9.82 5.53
C GLN A 130 -0.56 9.35 4.98
N ILE A 131 -0.91 8.12 5.35
CA ILE A 131 -2.16 7.45 5.03
C ILE A 131 -2.95 7.21 6.32
N GLY A 132 -4.25 7.52 6.29
CA GLY A 132 -5.11 7.20 7.43
C GLY A 132 -5.31 5.69 7.57
N GLU A 133 -5.40 5.22 8.82
CA GLU A 133 -5.55 3.79 9.18
C GLU A 133 -6.62 3.06 8.34
N SER A 134 -7.84 3.62 8.26
CA SER A 134 -8.93 3.02 7.48
C SER A 134 -8.60 2.88 6.00
N THR A 135 -7.83 3.83 5.45
CA THR A 135 -7.42 3.84 4.05
C THR A 135 -6.29 2.85 3.81
N ALA A 136 -5.39 2.66 4.78
CA ALA A 136 -4.35 1.63 4.72
C ALA A 136 -4.98 0.22 4.72
N ILE A 137 -5.94 -0.03 5.60
CA ILE A 137 -6.67 -1.30 5.67
C ILE A 137 -7.44 -1.56 4.36
N GLU A 138 -8.14 -0.56 3.82
CA GLU A 138 -8.84 -0.72 2.53
C GLU A 138 -7.83 -0.96 1.39
N SER A 139 -6.69 -0.24 1.38
CA SER A 139 -5.64 -0.45 0.39
C SER A 139 -5.09 -1.87 0.43
N LEU A 140 -4.92 -2.44 1.62
CA LEU A 140 -4.51 -3.83 1.79
C LEU A 140 -5.51 -4.81 1.19
N LYS A 141 -6.81 -4.65 1.50
CA LYS A 141 -7.89 -5.48 0.95
C LYS A 141 -7.89 -5.46 -0.58
N ARG A 142 -7.97 -4.25 -1.13
CA ARG A 142 -7.99 -4.01 -2.59
C ARG A 142 -6.73 -4.52 -3.28
N PHE A 143 -5.58 -4.39 -2.63
CA PHE A 143 -4.33 -4.92 -3.15
C PHE A 143 -4.36 -6.45 -3.26
N CYS A 144 -4.78 -7.15 -2.20
CA CYS A 144 -4.89 -8.61 -2.21
C CYS A 144 -5.86 -9.09 -3.30
N ASP A 145 -7.06 -8.51 -3.37
CA ASP A 145 -8.07 -8.85 -4.38
C ASP A 145 -7.55 -8.61 -5.80
N ALA A 146 -6.89 -7.47 -6.04
CA ALA A 146 -6.32 -7.15 -7.35
C ALA A 146 -5.16 -8.08 -7.73
N VAL A 147 -4.28 -8.42 -6.78
CA VAL A 147 -3.16 -9.36 -7.05
C VAL A 147 -3.69 -10.74 -7.40
N ILE A 148 -4.68 -11.27 -6.66
CA ILE A 148 -5.32 -12.55 -6.98
C ILE A 148 -5.97 -12.44 -8.36
N GLY A 149 -6.82 -11.44 -8.59
CA GLY A 149 -7.53 -11.28 -9.86
C GLY A 149 -6.62 -11.13 -11.09
N VAL A 150 -5.45 -10.50 -10.96
CA VAL A 150 -4.49 -10.33 -12.06
C VAL A 150 -3.61 -11.57 -12.26
N PHE A 151 -3.12 -12.19 -11.19
CA PHE A 151 -2.05 -13.18 -11.27
C PHE A 151 -2.49 -14.63 -11.07
N GLU A 152 -3.70 -14.90 -10.56
CA GLU A 152 -4.22 -16.27 -10.36
C GLU A 152 -4.39 -17.05 -11.66
N LYS A 153 -4.64 -16.39 -12.79
CA LYS A 153 -4.74 -17.06 -14.11
C LYS A 153 -3.39 -17.47 -14.72
N ASN A 154 -2.27 -17.11 -14.09
CA ASN A 154 -0.91 -17.39 -14.59
C ASN A 154 -0.14 -18.37 -13.68
N ILE A 155 -0.83 -19.05 -12.76
CA ILE A 155 -0.33 -20.15 -11.91
C ILE A 155 -1.16 -21.39 -12.23
#